data_AF-A0A6L8KLJ2-F1
#
_entry.id   AF-A0A6L8KLJ2-F1
#
_cell.length_a   1.000
_cell.length_b   1.000
_cell.length_c   1.000
_cell.angle_alpha   90.00
_cell.angle_beta   90.00
_cell.angle_gamma   90.00
#
_symmetry.space_group_name_H-M   'P 1'
#
loop_
_entity.id
_entity.type
_entity.pdbx_description
1 polymer ?
#
loop_
_entity_poly.entity_id
_entity_poly.type
_entity_poly.pdbx_seq_one_letter_code
_entity_poly.pdbx_strand_id
1 'polypeptide(L)'
;MKTMAVQLWPGPVPVPQDGLFAILIDLTATPPPAGPQRDIARSRIRLATREALAAVLRVRVGDISIASQPGEPPRILLAGSVCRIGCSFSHDGNYALAAINLQGPVGTDLMQIQDIPDWQAVVRDYLGPDAVAALLTAADRPLALAEAWTRYEARLKLSGLHLSEWTGHAPDAAIHLQSLILPAGMAGTLAYRPSDTTPPQQ
;
A
#
# COMPACT_ATOMS: atom_id res chain seq x y z
N MET A 1 -7.80 4.99 14.24
CA MET A 1 -7.14 4.04 13.31
C MET A 1 -5.76 3.72 13.88
N LYS A 2 -5.31 2.45 13.88
CA LYS A 2 -3.94 2.12 14.33
C LYS A 2 -2.93 2.67 13.31
N THR A 3 -1.76 3.09 13.77
CA THR A 3 -0.67 3.56 12.92
C THR A 3 0.42 2.50 12.77
N MET A 4 1.05 2.42 11.61
CA MET A 4 2.18 1.55 11.34
C MET A 4 3.40 2.37 10.88
N ALA A 5 4.57 2.07 11.43
CA ALA A 5 5.82 2.66 10.98
C ALA A 5 6.16 2.16 9.56
N VAL A 6 6.72 3.05 8.74
CA VAL A 6 7.25 2.70 7.42
C VAL A 6 8.76 2.86 7.43
N GLN A 7 9.46 1.82 6.99
CA GLN A 7 10.91 1.80 6.99
C GLN A 7 11.47 2.37 5.69
N LEU A 8 12.32 3.40 5.76
CA LEU A 8 13.07 3.85 4.59
C LEU A 8 14.03 2.76 4.12
N TRP A 9 14.09 2.51 2.82
CA TRP A 9 14.95 1.52 2.19
C TRP A 9 15.81 2.14 1.06
N PRO A 10 17.11 1.82 0.96
CA PRO A 10 17.90 0.98 1.88
C PRO A 10 18.04 1.61 3.27
N GLY A 11 18.08 0.76 4.29
CA GLY A 11 18.10 1.19 5.69
C GLY A 11 18.05 -0.01 6.65
N PRO A 12 17.70 0.22 7.93
CA PRO A 12 17.44 -0.86 8.88
C PRO A 12 16.48 -1.91 8.33
N VAL A 13 16.72 -3.18 8.68
CA VAL A 13 15.83 -4.28 8.31
C VAL A 13 14.46 -4.04 8.98
N PRO A 14 13.35 -4.06 8.22
CA PRO A 14 12.02 -3.91 8.80
C PRO A 14 11.76 -4.97 9.86
N VAL A 15 11.09 -4.59 10.95
CA VAL A 15 10.63 -5.55 11.96
C VAL A 15 9.12 -5.75 11.76
N PRO A 16 8.68 -6.94 11.31
CA PRO A 16 7.26 -7.21 11.10
C PRO A 16 6.45 -7.09 12.40
N GLN A 17 5.33 -6.35 12.34
CA GLN A 17 4.34 -6.24 13.41
C GLN A 17 3.13 -7.07 13.01
N ASP A 18 2.83 -8.13 13.75
CA ASP A 18 1.75 -9.08 13.40
C ASP A 18 1.90 -9.68 11.98
N GLY A 19 3.15 -9.82 11.51
CA GLY A 19 3.46 -10.28 10.15
C GLY A 19 3.37 -9.20 9.07
N LEU A 20 3.05 -7.95 9.42
CA LEU A 20 2.98 -6.81 8.51
C LEU A 20 4.24 -5.95 8.60
N PHE A 21 4.72 -5.46 7.47
CA PHE A 21 5.67 -4.35 7.43
C PHE A 21 5.52 -3.56 6.13
N ALA A 22 6.00 -2.33 6.12
CA ALA A 22 6.08 -1.51 4.92
C ALA A 22 7.45 -0.88 4.76
N ILE A 23 7.86 -0.73 3.50
CA ILE A 23 9.06 0.01 3.12
C ILE A 23 8.73 1.17 2.19
N LEU A 24 9.46 2.26 2.32
CA LEU A 24 9.39 3.42 1.44
C LEU A 24 10.76 3.63 0.78
N ILE A 25 10.78 3.89 -0.53
CA ILE A 25 11.99 4.30 -1.23
C ILE A 25 11.84 5.73 -1.74
N ASP A 26 12.93 6.49 -1.65
CA ASP A 26 13.08 7.78 -2.31
C ASP A 26 13.64 7.55 -3.73
N LEU A 27 12.86 7.94 -4.73
CA LEU A 27 13.18 7.79 -6.14
C LEU A 27 14.20 8.84 -6.63
N THR A 28 14.52 9.87 -5.84
CA THR A 28 15.49 10.91 -6.19
C THR A 28 16.93 10.58 -5.80
N ALA A 29 17.13 9.65 -4.86
CA ALA A 29 18.44 9.35 -4.26
C ALA A 29 19.46 8.65 -5.20
N THR A 30 19.15 8.48 -6.50
CA THR A 30 20.05 7.92 -7.53
C THR A 30 19.70 8.56 -8.87
N PRO A 31 20.69 8.84 -9.76
CA PRO A 31 20.42 9.52 -11.03
C PRO A 31 19.38 8.74 -11.84
N PRO A 32 18.45 9.42 -12.52
CA PRO A 32 17.35 8.76 -13.20
C PRO A 32 17.89 7.87 -14.33
N PRO A 33 17.58 6.56 -14.36
CA PRO A 33 17.80 5.75 -15.55
C PRO A 33 16.92 6.28 -16.70
N ALA A 34 17.30 5.99 -17.95
CA ALA A 34 16.49 6.36 -19.11
C ALA A 34 15.17 5.54 -19.13
N GLY A 35 14.02 6.22 -19.16
CA GLY A 35 12.70 5.58 -19.30
C GLY A 35 11.56 6.38 -18.65
N PRO A 36 10.30 5.95 -18.83
CA PRO A 36 9.16 6.57 -18.17
C PRO A 36 9.28 6.45 -16.64
N GLN A 37 9.05 7.55 -15.91
CA GLN A 37 9.18 7.62 -14.44
C GLN A 37 8.43 6.51 -13.71
N ARG A 38 7.28 6.06 -14.24
CA ARG A 38 6.48 4.97 -13.67
C ARG A 38 7.16 3.60 -13.74
N ASP A 39 7.84 3.28 -14.84
CA ASP A 39 8.50 1.98 -15.00
C ASP A 39 9.77 1.89 -14.14
N ILE A 40 10.43 3.03 -13.94
CA ILE A 40 11.54 3.19 -13.00
C ILE A 40 11.07 2.98 -11.56
N ALA A 41 9.99 3.65 -11.14
CA ALA A 41 9.41 3.48 -9.81
C ALA A 41 9.05 2.00 -9.55
N ARG A 42 8.39 1.36 -10.53
CA ARG A 42 7.95 -0.04 -10.47
C ARG A 42 9.11 -1.04 -10.35
N SER A 43 10.18 -0.85 -11.11
CA SER A 43 11.35 -1.74 -11.06
C SER A 43 12.12 -1.57 -9.75
N ARG A 44 12.35 -0.32 -9.32
CA ARG A 44 13.07 0.00 -8.08
C ARG A 44 12.35 -0.50 -6.84
N ILE A 45 11.04 -0.27 -6.73
CA ILE A 45 10.29 -0.75 -5.56
C ILE A 45 10.25 -2.27 -5.48
N ARG A 46 10.20 -2.96 -6.62
CA ARG A 46 10.26 -4.43 -6.65
C ARG A 46 11.62 -4.96 -6.21
N LEU A 47 12.72 -4.33 -6.66
CA LEU A 47 14.05 -4.71 -6.19
C LEU A 47 14.18 -4.49 -4.68
N ALA A 48 13.83 -3.29 -4.20
CA ALA A 48 13.85 -2.96 -2.78
C ALA A 48 13.00 -3.91 -1.94
N THR A 49 11.82 -4.30 -2.44
CA THR A 49 10.94 -5.25 -1.77
C THR A 49 11.58 -6.63 -1.66
N ARG A 50 12.25 -7.11 -2.72
CA ARG A 50 12.97 -8.39 -2.68
C ARG A 50 14.11 -8.35 -1.68
N GLU A 51 14.87 -7.27 -1.64
CA GLU A 51 15.99 -7.10 -0.71
C GLU A 51 15.52 -7.03 0.75
N ALA A 52 14.52 -6.20 1.04
CA ALA A 52 13.96 -6.06 2.38
C ALA A 52 13.32 -7.36 2.86
N LEU A 53 12.53 -8.03 2.02
CA LEU A 53 11.92 -9.31 2.35
C LEU A 53 12.97 -10.41 2.57
N ALA A 54 14.03 -10.43 1.77
CA ALA A 54 15.13 -11.38 1.95
C ALA A 54 15.84 -11.17 3.28
N ALA A 55 16.08 -9.92 3.66
CA ALA A 55 16.65 -9.57 4.96
C ALA A 55 15.74 -9.99 6.13
N VAL A 56 14.43 -9.75 6.02
CA VAL A 56 13.43 -10.17 7.02
C VAL A 56 13.38 -11.70 7.17
N LEU A 57 13.34 -12.42 6.06
CA LEU A 57 13.25 -13.89 6.04
C LEU A 57 14.61 -14.59 6.25
N ARG A 58 15.72 -13.84 6.22
CA ARG A 58 17.09 -14.35 6.26
C ARG A 58 17.38 -15.37 5.14
N VAL A 59 16.89 -15.09 3.94
CA VAL A 59 17.14 -15.88 2.72
C VAL A 59 17.93 -15.05 1.70
N ARG A 60 18.35 -15.64 0.58
CA ARG A 60 19.02 -14.87 -0.46
C ARG A 60 18.00 -14.09 -1.27
N VAL A 61 18.36 -12.88 -1.72
CA VAL A 61 17.53 -12.07 -2.63
C VAL A 61 17.19 -12.81 -3.93
N GLY A 62 18.10 -13.66 -4.40
CA GLY A 62 17.90 -14.52 -5.57
C GLY A 62 16.79 -15.57 -5.39
N ASP A 63 16.47 -15.94 -4.15
CA ASP A 63 15.40 -16.89 -3.83
C ASP A 63 14.02 -16.21 -3.81
N ILE A 64 13.95 -14.88 -3.92
CA ILE A 64 12.69 -14.12 -3.93
C ILE A 64 12.46 -13.55 -5.32
N SER A 65 11.31 -13.84 -5.91
CA SER A 65 10.82 -13.17 -7.11
C SER A 65 9.39 -12.69 -6.94
N ILE A 66 9.02 -11.68 -7.73
CA ILE A 66 7.70 -11.05 -7.69
C ILE A 66 7.06 -11.25 -9.06
N ALA A 67 6.11 -12.17 -9.15
CA ALA A 67 5.35 -12.40 -10.36
C ALA A 67 4.24 -11.35 -10.47
N SER A 68 4.00 -10.84 -11.67
CA SER A 68 2.90 -9.94 -11.97
C SER A 68 2.15 -10.46 -13.18
N GLN A 69 0.83 -10.59 -13.07
CA GLN A 69 -0.06 -10.85 -14.19
C GLN A 69 -0.97 -9.62 -14.37
N PRO A 70 -1.21 -9.16 -15.60
CA PRO A 70 -2.15 -8.07 -15.84
C PRO A 70 -3.51 -8.37 -15.19
N GLY A 71 -4.01 -7.45 -14.38
CA GLY A 71 -5.30 -7.61 -13.68
C GLY A 71 -5.24 -8.42 -12.38
N GLU A 72 -4.10 -8.99 -12.02
CA GLU A 72 -3.94 -9.69 -10.73
C GLU A 72 -3.02 -8.94 -9.76
N PRO A 73 -3.26 -9.07 -8.44
CA PRO A 73 -2.28 -8.67 -7.43
C PRO A 73 -0.93 -9.36 -7.65
N PRO A 74 0.19 -8.67 -7.39
CA PRO A 74 1.52 -9.28 -7.48
C PRO A 74 1.68 -10.41 -6.46
N ARG A 75 2.35 -11.49 -6.87
CA ARG A 75 2.57 -12.69 -6.05
C ARG A 75 4.04 -12.86 -5.73
N ILE A 76 4.34 -13.15 -4.47
CA ILE A 76 5.69 -13.51 -4.04
C ILE A 76 5.93 -15.00 -4.30
N LEU A 77 7.03 -15.29 -4.99
CA LEU A 77 7.57 -16.63 -5.13
C LEU A 77 8.83 -16.75 -4.25
N LEU A 78 8.88 -17.82 -3.44
CA LEU A 78 10.04 -18.19 -2.64
C LEU A 78 10.63 -19.48 -3.20
N ALA A 79 11.90 -19.44 -3.60
CA ALA A 79 12.57 -20.53 -4.32
C ALA A 79 11.76 -21.05 -5.52
N GLY A 80 11.09 -20.14 -6.24
CA GLY A 80 10.25 -20.46 -7.41
C GLY A 80 8.83 -20.93 -7.10
N SER A 81 8.46 -21.11 -5.83
CA SER A 81 7.12 -21.58 -5.43
C SER A 81 6.26 -20.44 -4.87
N VAL A 82 4.97 -20.41 -5.24
CA VAL A 82 3.99 -19.46 -4.69
C VAL A 82 3.88 -19.65 -3.19
N CYS A 83 3.93 -18.56 -2.44
CA CYS A 83 3.75 -18.56 -0.99
C CYS A 83 2.58 -17.66 -0.58
N ARG A 84 2.18 -17.76 0.69
CA ARG A 84 1.08 -16.95 1.25
C ARG A 84 1.44 -15.47 1.44
N ILE A 85 2.71 -15.09 1.26
CA ILE A 85 3.17 -13.72 1.51
C ILE A 85 2.54 -12.81 0.45
N GLY A 86 1.69 -11.89 0.91
CA GLY A 86 1.12 -10.85 0.08
C GLY A 86 2.06 -9.67 -0.03
N CYS A 87 2.01 -9.00 -1.19
CA CYS A 87 2.66 -7.72 -1.39
C CYS A 87 1.72 -6.76 -2.13
N SER A 88 1.86 -5.47 -1.85
CA SER A 88 1.13 -4.41 -2.54
C SER A 88 2.05 -3.21 -2.73
N PHE A 89 1.86 -2.49 -3.84
CA PHE A 89 2.71 -1.37 -4.22
C PHE A 89 1.88 -0.11 -4.46
N SER A 90 2.41 1.03 -4.08
CA SER A 90 1.93 2.34 -4.51
C SER A 90 3.10 3.27 -4.76
N HIS A 91 2.89 4.32 -5.55
CA HIS A 91 3.89 5.35 -5.78
C HIS A 91 3.19 6.69 -6.00
N ASP A 92 3.75 7.75 -5.45
CA ASP A 92 3.31 9.11 -5.73
C ASP A 92 4.49 10.08 -5.62
N GLY A 93 4.57 11.00 -6.58
CA GLY A 93 5.70 11.90 -6.78
C GLY A 93 7.05 11.18 -6.76
N ASN A 94 7.85 11.49 -5.74
CA ASN A 94 9.23 11.01 -5.57
C ASN A 94 9.34 9.75 -4.72
N TYR A 95 8.22 9.16 -4.28
CA TYR A 95 8.25 8.02 -3.37
C TYR A 95 7.54 6.82 -3.96
N ALA A 96 8.05 5.63 -3.64
CA ALA A 96 7.33 4.38 -3.84
C ALA A 96 7.30 3.57 -2.55
N LEU A 97 6.15 2.96 -2.30
CA LEU A 97 5.82 2.19 -1.10
C LEU A 97 5.58 0.74 -1.48
N ALA A 98 6.08 -0.16 -0.64
CA ALA A 98 5.66 -1.56 -0.64
C ALA A 98 5.14 -1.94 0.74
N ALA A 99 3.97 -2.55 0.78
CA ALA A 99 3.45 -3.23 1.96
C ALA A 99 3.59 -4.74 1.77
N ILE A 100 4.00 -5.43 2.83
CA ILE A 100 4.16 -6.88 2.87
C ILE A 100 3.33 -7.42 4.03
N ASN A 101 2.63 -8.52 3.77
CA ASN A 101 1.96 -9.32 4.78
C ASN A 101 2.47 -10.76 4.69
N LEU A 102 3.17 -11.22 5.72
CA LEU A 102 3.73 -12.58 5.80
C LEU A 102 2.65 -13.67 5.98
N GLN A 103 1.39 -13.28 6.18
CA GLN A 103 0.30 -14.19 6.53
C GLN A 103 -0.84 -14.21 5.49
N GLY A 104 -0.81 -13.34 4.47
CA GLY A 104 -1.85 -13.34 3.45
C GLY A 104 -1.86 -12.08 2.58
N PRO A 105 -2.99 -11.80 1.91
CA PRO A 105 -3.15 -10.61 1.09
C PRO A 105 -2.95 -9.30 1.86
N VAL A 106 -2.51 -8.27 1.13
CA VAL A 106 -2.36 -6.90 1.64
C VAL A 106 -2.68 -5.93 0.52
N GLY A 107 -3.22 -4.78 0.87
CA GLY A 107 -3.39 -3.64 -0.02
C GLY A 107 -2.73 -2.41 0.58
N THR A 108 -2.13 -1.54 -0.24
CA THR A 108 -1.60 -0.28 0.26
C THR A 108 -1.71 0.82 -0.76
N ASP A 109 -1.89 2.04 -0.26
CA ASP A 109 -1.82 3.21 -1.09
C ASP A 109 -1.18 4.39 -0.38
N LEU A 110 -0.62 5.30 -1.17
CA LEU A 110 0.05 6.51 -0.70
C LEU A 110 -0.31 7.67 -1.62
N MET A 111 -0.42 8.87 -1.05
CA MET A 111 -0.79 10.07 -1.80
C MET A 111 -0.14 11.32 -1.19
N GLN A 112 0.33 12.24 -2.02
CA GLN A 112 0.77 13.56 -1.60
C GLN A 112 -0.44 14.38 -1.12
N ILE A 113 -0.27 15.06 0.02
CA ILE A 113 -1.28 15.97 0.56
C ILE A 113 -1.15 17.28 -0.22
N GLN A 114 -2.15 17.55 -1.04
CA GLN A 114 -2.20 18.74 -1.87
C GLN A 114 -3.64 19.18 -2.10
N ASP A 115 -3.83 20.45 -2.44
CA ASP A 115 -5.12 20.89 -2.89
C ASP A 115 -5.40 20.38 -4.30
N ILE A 116 -6.53 19.70 -4.47
CA ILE A 116 -6.95 19.10 -5.73
C ILE A 116 -8.10 19.93 -6.29
N PRO A 117 -7.93 20.55 -7.48
CA PRO A 117 -9.02 21.22 -8.18
C PRO A 117 -10.19 20.25 -8.43
N ASP A 118 -11.42 20.74 -8.33
CA ASP A 118 -12.63 19.97 -8.63
C ASP A 118 -12.76 18.63 -7.87
N TRP A 119 -12.13 18.55 -6.69
CA TRP A 119 -12.11 17.33 -5.86
C TRP A 119 -13.49 16.73 -5.60
N GLN A 120 -14.53 17.57 -5.52
CA GLN A 120 -15.90 17.11 -5.22
C GLN A 120 -16.42 16.13 -6.25
N ALA A 121 -16.11 16.34 -7.54
CA ALA A 121 -16.54 15.44 -8.59
C ALA A 121 -15.87 14.08 -8.42
N VAL A 122 -14.54 14.07 -8.29
CA VAL A 122 -13.76 12.85 -8.09
C VAL A 122 -14.20 12.10 -6.82
N VAL A 123 -14.36 12.80 -5.71
CA VAL A 123 -14.77 12.17 -4.44
C VAL A 123 -16.19 11.63 -4.52
N ARG A 124 -17.12 12.34 -5.16
CA ARG A 124 -18.48 11.82 -5.35
C ARG A 124 -18.48 10.57 -6.22
N ASP A 125 -17.78 10.61 -7.34
CA ASP A 125 -17.84 9.57 -8.37
C ASP A 125 -17.14 8.28 -7.91
N TYR A 126 -16.11 8.37 -7.05
CA TYR A 126 -15.36 7.19 -6.56
C TYR A 126 -15.62 6.81 -5.09
N LEU A 127 -15.81 7.80 -4.20
CA LEU A 127 -15.95 7.58 -2.76
C LEU A 127 -17.40 7.73 -2.26
N GLY A 128 -18.27 8.34 -3.07
CA GLY A 128 -19.69 8.50 -2.77
C GLY A 128 -20.04 9.78 -2.00
N PRO A 129 -21.35 10.04 -1.82
CA PRO A 129 -21.86 11.29 -1.26
C PRO A 129 -21.46 11.52 0.20
N ASP A 130 -21.36 10.47 1.01
CA ASP A 130 -20.96 10.57 2.42
C ASP A 130 -19.52 11.08 2.57
N ALA A 131 -18.63 10.64 1.67
CA ALA A 131 -17.26 11.13 1.64
C ALA A 131 -17.24 12.62 1.27
N VAL A 132 -18.04 13.06 0.29
CA VAL A 132 -18.16 14.49 -0.05
C VAL A 132 -18.61 15.30 1.16
N ALA A 133 -19.66 14.86 1.87
CA ALA A 133 -20.18 15.55 3.05
C ALA A 133 -19.12 15.64 4.17
N ALA A 134 -18.36 14.56 4.41
CA ALA A 134 -17.27 14.56 5.38
C ALA A 134 -16.16 15.56 4.99
N LEU A 135 -15.76 15.59 3.71
CA LEU A 135 -14.71 16.49 3.23
C LEU A 135 -15.13 17.97 3.23
N LEU A 136 -16.42 18.28 3.04
CA LEU A 136 -16.94 19.66 3.13
C LEU A 136 -16.81 20.28 4.52
N THR A 137 -16.76 19.44 5.57
CA THR A 137 -16.68 19.88 6.97
C THR A 137 -15.30 19.65 7.60
N ALA A 138 -14.36 19.09 6.84
CA ALA A 138 -13.02 18.79 7.32
C ALA A 138 -12.21 20.08 7.55
N ALA A 139 -11.55 20.17 8.72
CA ALA A 139 -10.67 21.29 9.06
C ALA A 139 -9.45 21.37 8.13
N ASP A 140 -8.88 20.21 7.77
CA ASP A 140 -7.83 20.07 6.76
C ASP A 140 -8.35 19.15 5.65
N ARG A 141 -9.03 19.76 4.68
CA ARG A 141 -9.63 19.04 3.55
C ARG A 141 -8.59 18.30 2.70
N PRO A 142 -7.45 18.89 2.29
CA PRO A 142 -6.41 18.17 1.56
C PRO A 142 -5.96 16.88 2.25
N LEU A 143 -5.70 16.93 3.56
CA LEU A 143 -5.34 15.74 4.33
C LEU A 143 -6.50 14.73 4.36
N ALA A 144 -7.72 15.17 4.68
CA ALA A 144 -8.89 14.30 4.78
C ALA A 144 -9.19 13.60 3.45
N LEU A 145 -8.98 14.29 2.32
CA LEU A 145 -9.08 13.72 0.98
C LEU A 145 -8.04 12.64 0.76
N ALA A 146 -6.76 12.94 0.98
CA ALA A 146 -5.67 11.99 0.77
C ALA A 146 -5.85 10.73 1.63
N GLU A 147 -6.30 10.89 2.88
CA GLU A 147 -6.65 9.75 3.74
C GLU A 147 -7.85 8.97 3.20
N ALA A 148 -8.93 9.63 2.78
CA ALA A 148 -10.11 8.95 2.23
C ALA A 148 -9.78 8.18 0.95
N TRP A 149 -8.98 8.77 0.07
CA TRP A 149 -8.52 8.15 -1.16
C TRP A 149 -7.64 6.93 -0.88
N THR A 150 -6.59 7.08 -0.07
CA THR A 150 -5.68 5.97 0.22
C THR A 150 -6.38 4.81 0.95
N ARG A 151 -7.37 5.09 1.81
CA ARG A 151 -8.21 4.06 2.41
C ARG A 151 -9.00 3.27 1.37
N TYR A 152 -9.56 3.96 0.37
CA TYR A 152 -10.33 3.32 -0.70
C TYR A 152 -9.45 2.46 -1.60
N GLU A 153 -8.35 3.02 -2.11
CA GLU A 153 -7.42 2.28 -2.97
C GLU A 153 -6.77 1.09 -2.26
N ALA A 154 -6.40 1.23 -0.98
CA ALA A 154 -5.85 0.12 -0.22
C ALA A 154 -6.86 -1.04 -0.11
N ARG A 155 -8.17 -0.77 0.07
CA ARG A 155 -9.23 -1.81 0.08
C ARG A 155 -9.39 -2.49 -1.28
N LEU A 156 -9.36 -1.72 -2.35
CA LEU A 156 -9.44 -2.25 -3.72
C LEU A 156 -8.24 -3.16 -4.00
N LYS A 157 -7.02 -2.70 -3.72
CA LYS A 157 -5.78 -3.46 -3.91
C LYS A 157 -5.76 -4.75 -3.08
N LEU A 158 -6.23 -4.71 -1.82
CA LEU A 158 -6.38 -5.90 -1.00
C LEU A 158 -7.33 -6.93 -1.62
N SER A 159 -8.40 -6.45 -2.25
CA SER A 159 -9.43 -7.29 -2.88
C SER A 159 -9.08 -7.69 -4.33
N GLY A 160 -7.94 -7.24 -4.86
CA GLY A 160 -7.56 -7.45 -6.25
C GLY A 160 -8.49 -6.77 -7.26
N LEU A 161 -9.15 -5.70 -6.85
CA LEU A 161 -10.05 -4.92 -7.69
C LEU A 161 -9.33 -3.70 -8.28
N HIS A 162 -9.78 -3.27 -9.45
CA HIS A 162 -9.36 -2.02 -10.07
C HIS A 162 -10.13 -0.84 -9.47
N LEU A 163 -9.63 0.38 -9.71
CA LEU A 163 -10.38 1.59 -9.43
C LEU A 163 -11.70 1.55 -10.20
N SER A 164 -12.80 1.71 -9.47
CA SER A 164 -14.17 1.66 -10.00
C SER A 164 -14.99 2.78 -9.39
N GLU A 165 -16.02 3.25 -10.08
CA GLU A 165 -16.93 4.24 -9.50
C GLU A 165 -17.70 3.67 -8.30
N TRP A 166 -18.20 4.57 -7.47
CA TRP A 166 -18.98 4.26 -6.30
C TRP A 166 -20.30 3.59 -6.71
N THR A 167 -20.57 2.41 -6.14
CA THR A 167 -21.76 1.60 -6.45
C THR A 167 -22.72 1.45 -5.27
N GLY A 168 -22.53 2.20 -4.18
CA GLY A 168 -23.41 2.15 -3.00
C GLY A 168 -23.18 1.01 -2.02
N HIS A 169 -22.17 0.16 -2.25
CA HIS A 169 -21.88 -0.97 -1.36
C HIS A 169 -21.18 -0.51 -0.07
N ALA A 170 -21.63 -1.06 1.06
CA ALA A 170 -21.01 -0.83 2.35
C ALA A 170 -19.57 -1.41 2.38
N PRO A 171 -18.63 -0.80 3.13
CA PRO A 171 -17.29 -1.33 3.27
C PRO A 171 -17.30 -2.73 3.89
N ASP A 172 -16.49 -3.65 3.37
CA ASP A 172 -16.25 -4.95 4.01
C ASP A 172 -15.68 -4.73 5.42
N ALA A 173 -16.46 -5.12 6.43
CA ALA A 173 -16.15 -4.95 7.85
C ALA A 173 -14.98 -5.84 8.31
N ALA A 174 -14.64 -6.89 7.56
CA ALA A 174 -13.50 -7.77 7.85
C ALA A 174 -12.14 -7.14 7.45
N ILE A 175 -12.15 -6.00 6.75
CA ILE A 175 -10.92 -5.32 6.34
C ILE A 175 -10.48 -4.34 7.43
N HIS A 176 -9.28 -4.59 7.96
CA HIS A 176 -8.60 -3.71 8.88
C HIS A 176 -7.75 -2.69 8.12
N LEU A 177 -7.78 -1.45 8.58
CA LEU A 177 -7.00 -0.33 8.03
C LEU A 177 -6.00 0.20 9.06
N GLN A 178 -4.80 0.52 8.61
CA GLN A 178 -3.78 1.21 9.39
C GLN A 178 -3.25 2.42 8.62
N SER A 179 -3.15 3.57 9.31
CA SER A 179 -2.43 4.74 8.78
C SER A 179 -0.94 4.43 8.73
N LEU A 180 -0.27 4.87 7.68
CA LEU A 180 1.18 4.76 7.55
C LEU A 180 1.86 6.02 8.07
N ILE A 181 2.90 5.87 8.88
CA ILE A 181 3.76 6.98 9.29
C ILE A 181 4.72 7.27 8.14
N LEU A 182 4.43 8.32 7.37
CA LEU A 182 5.15 8.74 6.17
C LEU A 182 5.84 10.10 6.37
N PRO A 183 6.76 10.50 5.47
CA PRO A 183 7.29 11.86 5.43
C PRO A 183 6.17 12.91 5.41
N ALA A 184 6.47 14.11 5.94
CA ALA A 184 5.51 15.20 5.99
C ALA A 184 4.96 15.54 4.58
N GLY A 185 3.68 15.87 4.51
CA GLY A 185 2.99 16.15 3.24
C GLY A 185 2.52 14.90 2.49
N MET A 186 2.46 13.74 3.14
CA MET A 186 1.96 12.50 2.55
C MET A 186 0.96 11.81 3.49
N ALA A 187 -0.05 11.19 2.91
CA ALA A 187 -0.93 10.25 3.59
C ALA A 187 -0.74 8.85 2.99
N GLY A 188 -0.98 7.82 3.78
CA GLY A 188 -0.92 6.45 3.28
C GLY A 188 -1.69 5.50 4.18
N THR A 189 -2.20 4.44 3.56
CA THR A 189 -3.00 3.43 4.23
C THR A 189 -2.51 2.03 3.87
N LEU A 190 -2.51 1.13 4.84
CA LEU A 190 -2.40 -0.31 4.65
C LEU A 190 -3.74 -0.97 4.99
N ALA A 191 -4.19 -1.89 4.14
CA ALA A 191 -5.36 -2.72 4.32
C ALA A 191 -4.97 -4.20 4.40
N TYR A 192 -5.54 -4.93 5.35
CA TYR A 192 -5.33 -6.37 5.51
C TYR A 192 -6.57 -7.02 6.12
N ARG A 193 -6.68 -8.34 6.00
CA ARG A 193 -7.61 -9.15 6.80
C ARG A 193 -6.82 -9.78 7.94
N PRO A 194 -7.29 -9.68 9.19
CA PRO A 194 -6.70 -10.44 10.28
C PRO A 194 -6.74 -11.93 9.92
N SER A 195 -5.69 -12.64 10.26
CA SER A 195 -5.70 -14.10 10.21
C SER A 195 -6.78 -14.61 11.17
N ASP A 196 -7.55 -15.63 10.75
CA ASP A 196 -8.39 -16.40 11.66
C ASP A 196 -7.49 -17.21 12.62
N THR A 197 -6.76 -16.54 13.50
CA THR A 197 -6.19 -17.20 14.68
C THR A 197 -7.27 -17.24 15.74
N THR A 198 -8.24 -18.15 15.56
CA THR A 198 -8.94 -18.70 16.71
C THR A 198 -7.86 -19.38 17.56
N PRO A 199 -7.60 -18.95 18.80
CA PRO A 199 -6.74 -19.74 19.67
C PRO A 199 -7.41 -21.12 19.81
N PRO A 200 -6.66 -22.24 19.76
CA PRO A 200 -7.24 -23.52 20.10
C PRO A 200 -7.89 -23.37 21.48
N GLN A 201 -9.19 -23.63 21.56
CA GLN A 201 -9.86 -23.74 22.85
C GLN A 201 -9.12 -24.85 23.61
N GLN A 202 -8.54 -24.48 24.75
CA GLN A 202 -7.95 -25.42 25.70
C GLN A 202 -9.03 -26.31 26.30
#